data_AF-A0A964NX61-F1
#
_entry.id   AF-A0A964NX61-F1
#
_cell.length_a   1.000
_cell.length_b   1.000
_cell.length_c   1.000
_cell.angle_alpha   90.00
_cell.angle_beta   90.00
_cell.angle_gamma   90.00
#
_symmetry.space_group_name_H-M   'P 1'
#
loop_
_entity.id
_entity.type
_entity.pdbx_description
1 polymer ?
#
loop_
_entity_poly.entity_id
_entity_poly.type
_entity_poly.pdbx_seq_one_letter_code
_entity_poly.pdbx_strand_id
1 'polypeptide(L)'
;MIQFLRCTPFLSRLTVAAMLLAPGLITARPAHAAAFVVTNLNDSGVGSLRAAMLSANAAGGADTITFSVRGTITLASALPDITDAAGLTIDGSGQAVVVSGDKKVRPLRIAAGALLNLSNLAVIEGFSGSGGAIRNLGRLNADKVTITGSFASEACTDGLCEGIGGGIRNEGTLVLLGSVLVVGHGYMGDTRWGGARYLQYETLHSDPPRRRTYGAPQAPQGRERCRTSADARPGSPQG
;
A
#
# COMPACT_ATOMS: atom_id res chain seq x y z
N MET A 1 64.51 60.37 19.10
CA MET A 1 64.95 59.03 19.55
C MET A 1 63.93 58.57 20.58
N ILE A 2 63.00 57.71 20.15
CA ILE A 2 61.72 57.42 20.81
C ILE A 2 61.91 56.34 21.89
N GLN A 3 61.37 56.58 23.08
CA GLN A 3 61.55 55.76 24.29
C GLN A 3 60.53 54.62 24.34
N PHE A 4 61.02 53.41 24.63
CA PHE A 4 60.29 52.14 24.67
C PHE A 4 59.25 52.09 25.81
N LEU A 5 57.99 51.81 25.46
CA LEU A 5 56.92 51.46 26.40
C LEU A 5 57.06 49.99 26.85
N ARG A 6 57.17 49.77 28.16
CA ARG A 6 57.26 48.43 28.77
C ARG A 6 55.88 47.85 29.08
N CYS A 7 55.83 46.55 28.85
CA CYS A 7 54.80 45.56 29.16
C CYS A 7 54.55 45.39 30.67
N THR A 8 53.29 45.28 31.11
CA THR A 8 52.84 44.38 32.20
C THR A 8 51.35 44.03 32.02
N PRO A 9 50.96 42.74 32.06
CA PRO A 9 49.57 42.29 32.13
C PRO A 9 49.28 41.50 33.42
N PHE A 10 48.17 41.77 34.12
CA PHE A 10 47.51 40.94 35.17
C PHE A 10 46.42 41.83 35.83
N LEU A 11 45.13 41.51 36.04
CA LEU A 11 44.42 40.36 36.63
C LEU A 11 42.90 40.55 36.39
N SER A 12 42.17 39.54 35.93
CA SER A 12 41.33 38.62 36.74
C SER A 12 40.11 39.24 37.43
N ARG A 13 38.90 38.83 36.97
CA ARG A 13 37.86 38.17 37.78
C ARG A 13 36.73 37.65 36.87
N LEU A 14 36.76 36.37 36.52
CA LEU A 14 35.61 35.63 35.98
C LEU A 14 34.86 35.00 37.17
N THR A 15 33.59 35.36 37.36
CA THR A 15 32.66 34.59 38.19
C THR A 15 31.86 33.66 37.29
N VAL A 16 32.23 32.38 37.24
CA VAL A 16 31.43 31.34 36.57
C VAL A 16 30.39 30.84 37.57
N ALA A 17 29.12 31.17 37.31
CA ALA A 17 27.99 30.56 38.01
C ALA A 17 27.83 29.11 37.50
N ALA A 18 28.05 28.14 38.39
CA ALA A 18 27.84 26.73 38.12
C ALA A 18 26.34 26.44 38.03
N MET A 19 25.82 26.35 36.80
CA MET A 19 24.46 25.90 36.51
C MET A 19 24.42 24.37 36.67
N LEU A 20 23.80 23.90 37.75
CA LEU A 20 23.56 22.48 38.02
C LEU A 20 22.73 21.87 36.87
N LEU A 21 23.40 21.12 36.01
CA LEU A 21 22.77 20.30 34.98
C LEU A 21 22.15 19.07 35.68
N ALA A 22 20.89 19.18 36.10
CA ALA A 22 20.14 18.02 36.57
C ALA A 22 19.98 17.05 35.39
N PRO A 23 20.52 15.81 35.45
CA PRO A 23 20.24 14.81 34.44
C PRO A 23 18.76 14.46 34.57
N GLY A 24 17.94 14.87 33.60
CA GLY A 24 16.54 14.46 33.54
C GLY A 24 16.49 12.93 33.54
N LEU A 25 15.85 12.35 34.55
CA LEU A 25 15.53 10.92 34.58
C LEU A 25 14.66 10.63 33.35
N ILE A 26 15.28 10.09 32.29
CA ILE A 26 14.56 9.48 31.19
C ILE A 26 13.97 8.20 31.77
N THR A 27 12.73 8.30 32.26
CA THR A 27 11.95 7.12 32.60
C THR A 27 11.62 6.42 31.30
N ALA A 28 12.41 5.40 30.96
CA ALA A 28 12.08 4.49 29.88
C ALA A 28 10.77 3.81 30.27
N ARG A 29 9.64 4.28 29.69
CA ARG A 29 8.37 3.59 29.83
C ARG A 29 8.56 2.19 29.24
N PRO A 30 8.22 1.11 29.96
CA PRO A 30 8.25 -0.21 29.38
C PRO A 30 7.36 -0.19 28.13
N ALA A 31 7.92 -0.54 26.97
CA ALA A 31 7.16 -0.72 25.75
C ALA A 31 6.32 -1.98 25.95
N HIS A 32 5.05 -1.81 26.32
CA HIS A 32 4.12 -2.91 26.45
C HIS A 32 3.44 -3.11 25.10
N ALA A 33 3.61 -4.28 24.49
CA ALA A 33 2.86 -4.62 23.29
C ALA A 33 1.40 -4.90 23.68
N ALA A 34 0.45 -4.06 23.27
CA ALA A 34 -0.96 -4.33 23.52
C ALA A 34 -1.51 -5.32 22.47
N ALA A 35 -2.44 -6.17 22.91
CA ALA A 35 -3.12 -7.14 22.05
C ALA A 35 -4.62 -6.85 22.03
N PHE A 36 -5.18 -6.64 20.84
CA PHE A 36 -6.60 -6.38 20.62
C PHE A 36 -7.20 -7.49 19.76
N VAL A 37 -8.43 -7.90 20.10
CA VAL A 37 -9.14 -8.96 19.37
C VAL A 37 -10.42 -8.38 18.76
N VAL A 38 -10.57 -8.55 17.45
CA VAL A 38 -11.80 -8.23 16.73
C VAL A 38 -12.80 -9.38 16.93
N THR A 39 -14.00 -9.06 17.40
CA THR A 39 -15.06 -10.01 17.80
C THR A 39 -16.35 -9.85 17.00
N ASN A 40 -16.44 -8.88 16.10
CA ASN A 40 -17.54 -8.76 15.15
C ASN A 40 -17.08 -8.14 13.82
N LEU A 41 -17.96 -8.23 12.82
CA LEU A 41 -17.69 -7.75 11.46
C LEU A 41 -18.33 -6.38 11.17
N ASN A 42 -18.81 -5.68 12.18
CA ASN A 42 -19.47 -4.39 12.00
C ASN A 42 -18.43 -3.33 11.59
N ASP A 43 -18.84 -2.33 10.81
CA ASP A 43 -17.98 -1.19 10.44
C ASP A 43 -17.45 -0.42 11.68
N SER A 44 -18.23 -0.39 12.76
CA SER A 44 -17.91 0.33 13.99
C SER A 44 -18.57 -0.30 15.22
N GLY A 45 -18.24 0.24 16.40
CA GLY A 45 -18.73 -0.24 17.69
C GLY A 45 -17.71 -1.13 18.41
N VAL A 46 -17.99 -1.44 19.68
CA VAL A 46 -17.15 -2.30 20.52
C VAL A 46 -16.91 -3.63 19.82
N GLY A 47 -15.64 -4.08 19.80
CA GLY A 47 -15.25 -5.35 19.17
C GLY A 47 -15.04 -5.31 17.65
N SER A 48 -15.26 -4.17 16.99
CA SER A 48 -14.96 -3.99 15.57
C SER A 48 -13.46 -3.75 15.30
N LEU A 49 -13.03 -3.94 14.05
CA LEU A 49 -11.68 -3.58 13.59
C LEU A 49 -11.39 -2.08 13.83
N ARG A 50 -12.38 -1.22 13.59
CA ARG A 50 -12.27 0.23 13.83
C ARG A 50 -11.96 0.54 15.28
N ALA A 51 -12.68 -0.09 16.22
CA ALA A 51 -12.43 0.11 17.64
C ALA A 51 -11.03 -0.39 18.04
N ALA A 52 -10.60 -1.54 17.53
CA ALA A 52 -9.27 -2.08 17.79
C ALA A 52 -8.14 -1.17 17.27
N MET A 53 -8.29 -0.58 16.07
CA MET A 53 -7.32 0.37 15.53
C MET A 53 -7.25 1.68 16.34
N LEU A 54 -8.38 2.18 16.83
CA LEU A 54 -8.40 3.35 17.73
C LEU A 54 -7.69 3.04 19.04
N SER A 55 -7.90 1.85 19.61
CA SER A 55 -7.22 1.42 20.83
C SER A 55 -5.72 1.25 20.63
N ALA A 56 -5.28 0.70 19.50
CA ALA A 56 -3.86 0.59 19.16
C ALA A 56 -3.20 1.96 18.97
N ASN A 57 -3.81 2.86 18.19
CA ASN A 57 -3.29 4.22 18.02
C ASN A 57 -3.17 5.01 19.35
N ALA A 58 -3.98 4.67 20.35
CA ALA A 58 -3.95 5.29 21.68
C ALA A 58 -3.03 4.56 22.68
N ALA A 59 -2.67 3.31 22.39
CA ALA A 59 -1.68 2.57 23.15
C ALA A 59 -0.27 3.05 22.75
N GLY A 60 0.71 2.74 23.60
CA GLY A 60 2.11 3.07 23.33
C GLY A 60 2.92 1.79 23.25
N GLY A 61 3.90 1.75 22.35
CA GLY A 61 4.61 0.52 22.02
C GLY A 61 4.03 -0.15 20.78
N ALA A 62 4.60 -1.27 20.38
CA ALA A 62 4.17 -1.98 19.18
C ALA A 62 2.97 -2.87 19.50
N ASP A 63 1.86 -2.71 18.78
CA ASP A 63 0.60 -3.38 19.07
C ASP A 63 0.25 -4.49 18.08
N THR A 64 -0.64 -5.38 18.48
CA THR A 64 -1.15 -6.47 17.63
C THR A 64 -2.68 -6.53 17.66
N ILE A 65 -3.29 -6.60 16.48
CA ILE A 65 -4.70 -6.85 16.26
C ILE A 65 -4.86 -8.25 15.64
N THR A 66 -5.69 -9.09 16.25
CA THR A 66 -6.07 -10.41 15.75
C THR A 66 -7.60 -10.55 15.65
N PHE A 67 -8.08 -11.65 15.08
CA PHE A 67 -9.50 -11.86 14.81
C PHE A 67 -9.99 -13.16 15.46
N SER A 68 -11.13 -13.08 16.16
CA SER A 68 -11.89 -14.24 16.64
C SER A 68 -13.07 -14.60 15.73
N VAL A 69 -13.34 -13.76 14.73
CA VAL A 69 -14.41 -13.91 13.74
C VAL A 69 -13.85 -14.06 12.34
N ARG A 70 -14.61 -14.72 11.46
CA ARG A 70 -14.33 -14.89 10.03
C ARG A 70 -15.39 -14.18 9.20
N GLY A 71 -15.01 -13.66 8.04
CA GLY A 71 -15.93 -13.05 7.08
C GLY A 71 -15.47 -11.68 6.60
N THR A 72 -16.41 -10.97 5.99
CA THR A 72 -16.17 -9.65 5.39
C THR A 72 -16.58 -8.54 6.34
N ILE A 73 -15.64 -7.64 6.63
CA ILE A 73 -15.88 -6.34 7.26
C ILE A 73 -16.14 -5.35 6.12
N THR A 74 -17.40 -5.02 5.88
CA THR A 74 -17.80 -4.04 4.87
C THR A 74 -17.79 -2.65 5.49
N LEU A 75 -16.91 -1.78 5.00
CA LEU A 75 -16.72 -0.45 5.56
C LEU A 75 -17.80 0.51 5.07
N ALA A 76 -18.44 1.20 6.01
CA ALA A 76 -19.36 2.31 5.73
C ALA A 76 -18.61 3.65 5.67
N SER A 77 -17.43 3.73 6.30
CA SER A 77 -16.54 4.89 6.29
C SER A 77 -15.07 4.45 6.30
N ALA A 78 -14.13 5.33 5.93
CA ALA A 78 -12.71 5.01 5.99
C ALA A 78 -12.29 4.65 7.43
N LEU A 79 -11.45 3.62 7.62
CA LEU A 79 -10.88 3.30 8.94
C LEU A 79 -9.97 4.45 9.42
N PRO A 80 -9.75 4.58 10.74
CA PRO A 80 -8.82 5.58 11.27
C PRO A 80 -7.41 5.37 10.67
N ASP A 81 -6.71 6.48 10.45
CA ASP A 81 -5.31 6.44 10.02
C ASP A 81 -4.46 5.70 11.05
N ILE A 82 -3.53 4.88 10.58
CA ILE A 82 -2.55 4.20 11.45
C ILE A 82 -1.44 5.20 11.75
N THR A 83 -1.28 5.54 13.03
CA THR A 83 -0.34 6.57 13.50
C THR A 83 0.77 6.02 14.39
N ASP A 84 0.71 4.74 14.76
CA ASP A 84 1.68 4.12 15.64
C ASP A 84 3.07 3.96 14.97
N ALA A 85 4.04 4.68 15.52
CA ALA A 85 5.44 4.67 15.08
C ALA A 85 6.24 3.50 15.67
N ALA A 86 5.81 2.93 16.80
CA ALA A 86 6.42 1.73 17.36
C ALA A 86 6.01 0.49 16.57
N GLY A 87 4.79 0.50 16.03
CA GLY A 87 4.35 -0.31 14.90
C GLY A 87 3.14 -1.17 15.21
N LEU A 88 2.17 -1.15 14.31
CA LEU A 88 0.95 -1.94 14.39
C LEU A 88 1.08 -3.22 13.56
N THR A 89 0.75 -4.36 14.16
CA THR A 89 0.55 -5.63 13.45
C THR A 89 -0.93 -5.96 13.35
N ILE A 90 -1.43 -6.22 12.14
CA ILE A 90 -2.77 -6.77 11.91
C ILE A 90 -2.60 -8.15 11.30
N ASP A 91 -2.94 -9.18 12.07
CA ASP A 91 -2.74 -10.59 11.70
C ASP A 91 -4.07 -11.34 11.55
N GLY A 92 -4.34 -11.79 10.32
CA GLY A 92 -5.47 -12.63 9.96
C GLY A 92 -5.20 -14.14 10.02
N SER A 93 -4.01 -14.62 10.39
CA SER A 93 -3.59 -16.02 10.22
C SER A 93 -4.53 -17.08 10.83
N GLY A 94 -5.28 -16.72 11.86
CA GLY A 94 -6.27 -17.60 12.49
C GLY A 94 -7.68 -17.60 11.86
N GLN A 95 -7.99 -16.69 10.92
CA GLN A 95 -9.34 -16.51 10.38
C GLN A 95 -9.33 -16.08 8.90
N ALA A 96 -10.34 -16.49 8.13
CA ALA A 96 -10.56 -15.93 6.80
C ALA A 96 -11.20 -14.53 6.93
N VAL A 97 -10.37 -13.48 6.88
CA VAL A 97 -10.81 -12.08 7.04
C VAL A 97 -10.67 -11.31 5.74
N VAL A 98 -11.72 -10.59 5.40
CA VAL A 98 -11.77 -9.67 4.26
C VAL A 98 -12.16 -8.29 4.76
N VAL A 99 -11.37 -7.27 4.45
CA VAL A 99 -11.71 -5.87 4.68
C VAL A 99 -12.12 -5.27 3.33
N SER A 100 -13.41 -4.98 3.15
CA SER A 100 -13.95 -4.41 1.91
C SER A 100 -14.23 -2.93 2.06
N GLY A 101 -13.73 -2.12 1.12
CA GLY A 101 -14.07 -0.70 1.01
C GLY A 101 -15.42 -0.44 0.33
N ASP A 102 -16.15 -1.49 -0.06
CA ASP A 102 -17.46 -1.44 -0.73
C ASP A 102 -17.50 -0.53 -1.98
N LYS A 103 -16.35 -0.34 -2.63
CA LYS A 103 -16.11 0.61 -3.73
C LYS A 103 -16.48 2.05 -3.39
N LYS A 104 -16.52 2.38 -2.10
CA LYS A 104 -16.92 3.70 -1.58
C LYS A 104 -15.80 4.41 -0.84
N VAL A 105 -14.97 3.65 -0.12
CA VAL A 105 -13.93 4.21 0.75
C VAL A 105 -12.59 3.52 0.57
N ARG A 106 -11.53 4.19 1.00
CA ARG A 106 -10.20 3.60 1.15
C ARG A 106 -10.12 2.84 2.47
N PRO A 107 -9.91 1.51 2.47
CA PRO A 107 -9.80 0.74 3.69
C PRO A 107 -8.67 1.19 4.62
N LEU A 108 -7.44 1.38 4.10
CA LEU A 108 -6.28 1.60 4.96
C LEU A 108 -5.49 2.86 4.57
N ARG A 109 -5.03 3.57 5.58
CA ARG A 109 -4.09 4.67 5.44
C ARG A 109 -3.05 4.61 6.55
N ILE A 110 -1.79 4.69 6.15
CA ILE A 110 -0.63 4.67 7.05
C ILE A 110 -0.04 6.07 7.05
N ALA A 111 0.02 6.69 8.21
CA ALA A 111 0.59 8.03 8.37
C ALA A 111 2.13 8.01 8.19
N ALA A 112 2.71 9.17 7.91
CA ALA A 112 4.16 9.30 7.86
C ALA A 112 4.77 8.96 9.24
N GLY A 113 5.86 8.19 9.24
CA GLY A 113 6.52 7.71 10.47
C GLY A 113 5.84 6.51 11.14
N ALA A 114 4.65 6.10 10.70
CA ALA A 114 3.99 4.89 11.22
C ALA A 114 4.49 3.62 10.52
N LEU A 115 4.37 2.49 11.21
CA LEU A 115 4.68 1.15 10.69
C LEU A 115 3.44 0.26 10.75
N LEU A 116 3.06 -0.33 9.62
CA LEU A 116 2.06 -1.39 9.53
C LEU A 116 2.69 -2.69 9.05
N ASN A 117 2.57 -3.74 9.86
CA ASN A 117 2.72 -5.13 9.43
C ASN A 117 1.32 -5.71 9.18
N LEU A 118 1.02 -6.07 7.94
CA LEU A 118 -0.27 -6.62 7.53
C LEU A 118 -0.06 -8.06 7.09
N SER A 119 -0.82 -9.00 7.64
CA SER A 119 -0.64 -10.40 7.25
C SER A 119 -1.91 -11.24 7.18
N ASN A 120 -1.91 -12.20 6.26
CA ASN A 120 -2.92 -13.26 6.13
C ASN A 120 -4.38 -12.78 6.02
N LEU A 121 -4.64 -11.69 5.30
CA LEU A 121 -5.99 -11.19 5.07
C LEU A 121 -6.15 -10.59 3.67
N ALA A 122 -7.39 -10.31 3.28
CA ALA A 122 -7.68 -9.60 2.04
C ALA A 122 -8.13 -8.16 2.30
N VAL A 123 -7.64 -7.22 1.49
CA VAL A 123 -8.11 -5.82 1.43
C VAL A 123 -8.67 -5.59 0.03
N ILE A 124 -9.98 -5.47 -0.08
CA ILE A 124 -10.65 -5.48 -1.38
C ILE A 124 -11.51 -4.25 -1.60
N GLU A 125 -11.83 -4.00 -2.87
CA GLU A 125 -12.89 -3.07 -3.26
C GLU A 125 -12.72 -1.67 -2.66
N GLY A 126 -11.49 -1.22 -2.50
CA GLY A 126 -11.20 0.13 -2.03
C GLY A 126 -11.40 1.16 -3.13
N PHE A 127 -11.90 2.34 -2.76
CA PHE A 127 -12.11 3.46 -3.68
C PHE A 127 -11.63 4.78 -3.08
N SER A 128 -10.84 5.53 -3.85
CA SER A 128 -10.37 6.86 -3.46
C SER A 128 -9.95 7.65 -4.70
N GLY A 129 -9.66 8.94 -4.58
CA GLY A 129 -8.98 9.68 -5.66
C GLY A 129 -7.66 9.01 -6.04
N SER A 130 -6.97 8.43 -5.06
CA SER A 130 -5.67 7.84 -5.25
C SER A 130 -5.35 6.74 -4.22
N GLY A 131 -4.78 5.61 -4.69
CA GLY A 131 -4.49 4.47 -3.82
C GLY A 131 -5.78 3.87 -3.25
N GLY A 132 -6.60 3.25 -4.10
CA GLY A 132 -7.97 2.85 -3.75
C GLY A 132 -8.06 1.98 -2.50
N ALA A 133 -7.19 0.98 -2.36
CA ALA A 133 -7.16 0.09 -1.19
C ALA A 133 -6.36 0.69 -0.02
N ILE A 134 -5.13 1.12 -0.32
CA ILE A 134 -4.17 1.54 0.70
C ILE A 134 -3.44 2.79 0.23
N ARG A 135 -3.31 3.77 1.13
CA ARG A 135 -2.34 4.87 0.98
C ARG A 135 -1.27 4.76 2.06
N ASN A 136 -0.04 4.53 1.65
CA ASN A 136 1.10 4.40 2.54
C ASN A 136 2.01 5.65 2.47
N LEU A 137 2.04 6.45 3.54
CA LEU A 137 3.02 7.52 3.74
C LEU A 137 4.17 7.09 4.67
N GLY A 138 4.03 5.95 5.35
CA GLY A 138 4.98 5.41 6.32
C GLY A 138 5.61 4.13 5.80
N ARG A 139 5.59 3.07 6.60
CA ARG A 139 6.08 1.75 6.21
C ARG A 139 4.96 0.72 6.21
N LEU A 140 4.81 0.01 5.09
CA LEU A 140 3.92 -1.14 4.94
C LEU A 140 4.75 -2.40 4.67
N ASN A 141 4.71 -3.35 5.58
CA ASN A 141 5.16 -4.72 5.34
C ASN A 141 3.92 -5.61 5.18
N ALA A 142 3.63 -6.09 3.97
CA ALA A 142 2.51 -6.99 3.70
C ALA A 142 3.02 -8.41 3.45
N ASP A 143 2.59 -9.37 4.28
CA ASP A 143 2.91 -10.80 4.14
C ASP A 143 1.64 -11.62 3.90
N LYS A 144 1.56 -12.33 2.76
CA LYS A 144 0.38 -13.14 2.39
C LYS A 144 -0.93 -12.36 2.39
N VAL A 145 -0.87 -11.10 1.95
CA VAL A 145 -2.05 -10.23 1.82
C VAL A 145 -2.57 -10.30 0.40
N THR A 146 -3.89 -10.35 0.24
CA THR A 146 -4.52 -10.19 -1.09
C THR A 146 -5.13 -8.79 -1.21
N ILE A 147 -4.69 -8.01 -2.18
CA ILE A 147 -5.26 -6.69 -2.49
C ILE A 147 -5.87 -6.75 -3.88
N THR A 148 -7.19 -6.64 -3.99
CA THR A 148 -7.89 -6.81 -5.28
C THR A 148 -9.15 -5.97 -5.43
N GLY A 149 -9.53 -5.68 -6.68
CA GLY A 149 -10.80 -5.01 -6.99
C GLY A 149 -10.86 -3.57 -6.51
N SER A 150 -9.73 -2.96 -6.17
CA SER A 150 -9.64 -1.57 -5.72
C SER A 150 -9.33 -0.62 -6.88
N PHE A 151 -9.91 0.58 -6.82
CA PHE A 151 -9.94 1.56 -7.90
C PHE A 151 -9.59 2.97 -7.41
N ALA A 152 -8.94 3.75 -8.27
CA ALA A 152 -8.71 5.17 -8.06
C ALA A 152 -9.58 6.02 -9.01
N SER A 153 -10.07 7.17 -8.55
CA SER A 153 -10.99 8.05 -9.28
C SER A 153 -10.40 9.39 -9.70
N GLU A 154 -9.14 9.72 -9.36
CA GLU A 154 -8.51 10.92 -9.90
C GLU A 154 -8.44 10.79 -11.43
N ALA A 155 -9.17 11.69 -12.08
CA ALA A 155 -9.21 11.81 -13.52
C ALA A 155 -7.84 12.25 -14.01
N CYS A 156 -7.42 11.67 -15.14
CA CYS A 156 -6.29 12.19 -15.89
C CYS A 156 -6.65 13.62 -16.32
N THR A 157 -5.95 14.63 -15.80
CA THR A 157 -5.91 15.92 -16.47
C THR A 157 -5.12 15.72 -17.76
N ASP A 158 -5.48 16.39 -18.86
CA ASP A 158 -4.71 16.48 -20.12
C ASP A 158 -4.16 15.19 -20.77
N GLY A 159 -4.71 14.00 -20.45
CA GLY A 159 -4.22 12.72 -20.97
C GLY A 159 -2.95 12.22 -20.27
N LEU A 160 -2.44 12.96 -19.28
CA LEU A 160 -1.43 12.49 -18.35
C LEU A 160 -2.13 11.84 -17.17
N CYS A 161 -2.34 10.54 -17.28
CA CYS A 161 -2.68 9.73 -16.12
C CYS A 161 -1.43 9.63 -15.25
N GLU A 162 -1.21 10.62 -14.38
CA GLU A 162 -0.24 10.48 -13.31
C GLU A 162 -0.70 9.28 -12.48
N GLY A 163 -0.03 8.15 -12.69
CA GLY A 163 -0.50 6.82 -12.31
C GLY A 163 -0.60 6.67 -10.80
N ILE A 164 -1.77 6.99 -10.24
CA ILE A 164 -2.02 6.76 -8.83
C ILE A 164 -2.68 5.40 -8.69
N GLY A 165 -1.84 4.38 -8.47
CA GLY A 165 -2.22 2.97 -8.43
C GLY A 165 -3.60 2.72 -7.81
N GLY A 166 -4.47 2.03 -8.54
CA GLY A 166 -5.84 1.73 -8.08
C GLY A 166 -5.88 0.90 -6.79
N GLY A 167 -4.80 0.18 -6.48
CA GLY A 167 -4.66 -0.63 -5.27
C GLY A 167 -3.93 0.12 -4.17
N ILE A 168 -2.63 0.35 -4.34
CA ILE A 168 -1.79 1.00 -3.35
C ILE A 168 -1.18 2.28 -3.92
N ARG A 169 -1.35 3.41 -3.23
CA ARG A 169 -0.48 4.59 -3.39
C ARG A 169 0.61 4.50 -2.34
N ASN A 170 1.85 4.32 -2.77
CA ASN A 170 3.00 4.27 -1.87
C ASN A 170 3.86 5.52 -2.02
N GLU A 171 4.00 6.26 -0.93
CA GLU A 171 4.83 7.47 -0.76
C GLU A 171 5.86 7.27 0.39
N GLY A 172 5.95 6.05 0.93
CA GLY A 172 6.92 5.63 1.92
C GLY A 172 7.58 4.29 1.55
N THR A 173 7.83 3.42 2.53
CA THR A 173 8.44 2.09 2.30
C THR A 173 7.38 1.00 2.12
N LEU A 174 7.47 0.20 1.06
CA LEU A 174 6.59 -0.94 0.79
C LEU A 174 7.39 -2.23 0.66
N VAL A 175 7.04 -3.24 1.45
CA VAL A 175 7.56 -4.60 1.35
C VAL A 175 6.38 -5.54 1.11
N LEU A 176 6.46 -6.36 0.05
CA LEU A 176 5.44 -7.37 -0.29
C LEU A 176 6.08 -8.76 -0.27
N LEU A 177 5.64 -9.62 0.65
CA LEU A 177 6.06 -11.00 0.79
C LEU A 177 4.85 -11.91 0.60
N GLY A 178 4.94 -12.93 -0.26
CA GLY A 178 3.84 -13.88 -0.51
C GLY A 178 2.47 -13.26 -0.85
N SER A 179 2.45 -11.97 -1.21
CA SER A 179 1.24 -11.16 -1.32
C SER A 179 0.80 -11.06 -2.77
N VAL A 180 -0.51 -10.99 -2.97
CA VAL A 180 -1.14 -10.91 -4.29
C VAL A 180 -1.73 -9.52 -4.45
N LEU A 181 -1.28 -8.79 -5.47
CA LEU A 181 -1.80 -7.47 -5.81
C LEU A 181 -2.46 -7.55 -7.21
N VAL A 182 -3.78 -7.50 -7.26
CA VAL A 182 -4.59 -7.49 -8.48
C VAL A 182 -5.36 -6.18 -8.54
N VAL A 183 -4.70 -5.14 -9.04
CA VAL A 183 -5.29 -3.79 -9.08
C VAL A 183 -6.32 -3.67 -10.20
N GLY A 184 -7.53 -3.23 -9.86
CA GLY A 184 -8.58 -2.95 -10.82
C GLY A 184 -8.30 -1.67 -11.62
N HIS A 185 -8.73 -1.66 -12.88
CA HIS A 185 -8.63 -0.52 -13.79
C HIS A 185 -9.41 0.69 -13.25
N GLY A 186 -8.81 1.88 -13.18
CA GLY A 186 -9.56 3.11 -12.97
C GLY A 186 -10.63 3.28 -14.06
N TYR A 187 -11.87 3.55 -13.67
CA TYR A 187 -12.97 3.80 -14.60
C TYR A 187 -13.04 5.29 -14.93
N MET A 188 -12.78 5.64 -16.19
CA MET A 188 -13.39 6.76 -16.91
C MET A 188 -13.49 6.33 -18.38
N GLY A 189 -14.71 6.21 -18.94
CA GLY A 189 -15.02 6.09 -20.38
C GLY A 189 -14.15 5.16 -21.26
N ASP A 190 -14.72 4.05 -21.73
CA ASP A 190 -14.33 3.18 -22.87
C ASP A 190 -12.85 2.77 -23.07
N THR A 191 -11.90 3.15 -22.22
CA THR A 191 -10.48 2.87 -22.42
C THR A 191 -9.91 2.15 -21.20
N ARG A 192 -9.92 0.81 -21.28
CA ARG A 192 -9.32 -0.08 -20.29
C ARG A 192 -7.79 0.05 -20.34
N TRP A 193 -7.18 0.67 -19.33
CA TRP A 193 -5.71 0.67 -19.18
C TRP A 193 -5.30 0.18 -17.80
N GLY A 194 -4.40 -0.80 -17.75
CA GLY A 194 -3.96 -1.53 -16.55
C GLY A 194 -3.16 -0.66 -15.58
N GLY A 195 -3.65 -0.52 -14.36
CA GLY A 195 -3.05 0.29 -13.29
C GLY A 195 -1.86 -0.34 -12.56
N ALA A 196 -1.05 -1.15 -13.24
CA ALA A 196 0.19 -1.71 -12.70
C ALA A 196 1.43 -1.11 -13.40
N ARG A 197 1.53 0.23 -13.39
CA ARG A 197 2.81 0.92 -13.64
C ARG A 197 3.00 1.99 -12.57
N TYR A 198 3.46 1.57 -11.41
CA TYR A 198 4.44 2.24 -10.54
C TYR A 198 4.71 1.33 -9.34
N LEU A 199 5.39 0.20 -9.57
CA LEU A 199 6.27 -0.33 -8.54
C LEU A 199 7.61 0.34 -8.84
N GLN A 200 7.96 1.37 -8.07
CA GLN A 200 9.34 1.81 -8.07
C GLN A 200 10.18 0.61 -7.65
N TYR A 201 11.11 0.28 -8.53
CA TYR A 201 12.09 -0.77 -8.41
C TYR A 201 12.88 -0.59 -7.12
N GLU A 202 12.70 -1.47 -6.13
CA GLU A 202 13.82 -1.91 -5.30
C GLU A 202 13.54 -3.29 -4.67
N THR A 203 14.38 -4.23 -5.11
CA THR A 203 14.71 -5.55 -4.54
C THR A 203 13.65 -6.66 -4.58
N LEU A 204 13.36 -7.15 -5.79
CA LEU A 204 12.95 -8.55 -5.98
C LEU A 204 14.17 -9.47 -5.76
N HIS A 205 14.24 -10.14 -4.62
CA HIS A 205 14.97 -11.41 -4.50
C HIS A 205 13.94 -12.52 -4.27
N SER A 206 13.54 -13.19 -5.35
CA SER A 206 13.04 -14.56 -5.29
C SER A 206 13.19 -15.21 -6.66
N ASP A 207 13.67 -16.45 -6.62
CA ASP A 207 14.09 -17.32 -7.71
C ASP A 207 13.19 -17.34 -8.96
N PRO A 208 13.76 -17.56 -10.16
CA PRO A 208 12.99 -17.56 -11.41
C PRO A 208 12.05 -18.77 -11.50
N PRO A 209 10.72 -18.58 -11.69
CA PRO A 209 9.81 -19.66 -11.97
C PRO A 209 10.02 -20.19 -13.39
N ARG A 210 10.06 -21.53 -13.53
CA ARG A 210 10.21 -22.22 -14.81
C ARG A 210 9.14 -21.76 -15.82
N ARG A 211 9.61 -21.20 -16.94
CA ARG A 211 8.84 -20.75 -18.10
C ARG A 211 7.95 -21.90 -18.61
N ARG A 212 6.64 -21.88 -18.34
CA ARG A 212 5.65 -22.57 -19.17
C ARG A 212 5.22 -21.60 -20.26
N THR A 213 5.72 -21.79 -21.47
CA THR A 213 5.26 -21.09 -22.67
C THR A 213 3.84 -21.54 -23.00
N TYR A 214 2.84 -20.68 -22.74
CA TYR A 214 1.54 -20.81 -23.39
C TYR A 214 1.64 -20.22 -24.80
N GLY A 215 1.42 -21.06 -25.81
CA GLY A 215 1.43 -20.67 -27.22
C GLY A 215 0.29 -19.70 -27.55
N ALA A 216 0.57 -18.77 -28.46
CA ALA A 216 -0.42 -17.82 -28.98
C ALA A 216 -1.60 -18.56 -29.64
N PRO A 217 -2.84 -18.02 -29.56
CA PRO A 217 -3.98 -18.60 -30.26
C PRO A 217 -3.81 -18.43 -31.77
N GLN A 218 -3.80 -19.55 -32.52
CA GLN A 218 -3.77 -19.55 -33.97
C GLN A 218 -5.16 -19.20 -34.53
N ALA A 219 -5.18 -18.32 -35.53
CA ALA A 219 -6.36 -18.02 -36.34
C ALA A 219 -6.89 -19.29 -37.07
N PRO A 220 -8.21 -19.39 -37.35
CA PRO A 220 -8.78 -20.59 -37.96
C PRO A 220 -8.28 -20.75 -39.40
N GLN A 221 -7.49 -21.80 -39.62
CA GLN A 221 -7.03 -22.25 -40.93
C GLN A 221 -8.18 -22.99 -41.62
N GLY A 222 -8.60 -22.49 -42.79
CA GLY A 222 -9.51 -23.17 -43.69
C GLY A 222 -8.92 -24.47 -44.26
N ARG A 223 -9.76 -25.48 -44.39
CA ARG A 223 -9.61 -26.72 -45.16
C ARG A 223 -10.95 -26.91 -45.89
N GLU A 224 -11.06 -27.25 -47.17
CA GLU A 224 -10.23 -28.07 -48.05
C GLU A 224 -10.48 -27.69 -49.53
N ARG A 225 -9.48 -27.89 -50.38
CA ARG A 225 -9.56 -27.80 -51.85
C ARG A 225 -10.15 -29.08 -52.45
N CYS A 226 -10.91 -28.96 -53.54
CA CYS A 226 -10.85 -29.95 -54.62
C CYS A 226 -11.17 -29.38 -56.01
N ARG A 227 -10.17 -29.55 -56.88
CA ARG A 227 -10.17 -29.71 -58.36
C ARG A 227 -10.48 -28.52 -59.28
N THR A 228 -9.39 -28.06 -59.89
CA THR A 228 -9.34 -27.46 -61.23
C THR A 228 -9.55 -28.53 -62.31
N SER A 229 -10.51 -28.35 -63.20
CA SER A 229 -10.46 -28.83 -64.58
C SER A 229 -10.73 -27.63 -65.47
N ALA A 230 -9.84 -27.44 -66.45
CA ALA A 230 -9.94 -26.43 -67.49
C ALA A 230 -11.22 -26.62 -68.33
N ASP A 231 -11.84 -25.52 -68.74
CA ASP A 231 -12.11 -25.29 -70.16
C ASP A 231 -12.46 -23.82 -70.48
N ALA A 232 -12.14 -23.46 -71.73
CA ALA A 232 -11.97 -22.16 -72.37
C ALA A 232 -13.11 -21.10 -72.25
N ARG A 233 -12.70 -19.81 -72.29
CA ARG A 233 -13.47 -18.65 -72.82
C ARG A 233 -13.22 -18.51 -74.35
N PRO A 234 -13.84 -17.59 -75.14
CA PRO A 234 -14.94 -16.63 -74.89
C PRO A 234 -16.03 -16.59 -76.01
N GLY A 235 -17.12 -15.83 -75.80
CA GLY A 235 -17.99 -15.39 -76.88
C GLY A 235 -19.18 -14.55 -76.42
N SER A 236 -19.17 -13.26 -76.75
CA SER A 236 -20.32 -12.33 -76.77
C SER A 236 -20.19 -11.50 -78.06
N PRO A 237 -21.19 -10.71 -78.53
CA PRO A 237 -22.65 -10.75 -78.35
C PRO A 237 -23.40 -10.85 -79.72
N GLN A 238 -24.73 -11.04 -79.72
CA GLN A 238 -25.58 -10.53 -80.81
C GLN A 238 -26.85 -9.90 -80.25
N GLY A 239 -26.86 -8.58 -80.35
CA GLY A 239 -27.98 -7.68 -80.63
C GLY A 239 -27.42 -6.63 -81.58
#